data_AF-A0A1S6U6R1-F1
#
_entry.id   AF-A0A1S6U6R1-F1
#
_cell.length_a   1.000
_cell.length_b   1.000
_cell.length_c   1.000
_cell.angle_alpha   90.00
_cell.angle_beta   90.00
_cell.angle_gamma   90.00
#
_symmetry.space_group_name_H-M   'P 1'
#
loop_
_entity.id
_entity.type
_entity.pdbx_description
1 polymer ?
#
loop_
_entity_poly.entity_id
_entity_poly.type
_entity_poly.pdbx_seq_one_letter_code
_entity_poly.pdbx_strand_id
1 'polypeptide(L)'
;MKQTLTTYIKDFEFKTIIGMCDFERVTPQKIKINAEYQSNDFIDYVEVINFIRYTYDDYKFEKLEDSLKIISEKLKENFQNLISIKIEIFKLEIIKNAIVGAKIEVVY
;
A
#
# COMPACT_ATOMS: atom_id res chain seq x y z
N MET A 1 -4.35 -30.93 6.45
CA MET A 1 -3.59 -29.79 7.00
C MET A 1 -4.06 -28.54 6.27
N LYS A 2 -4.41 -27.47 6.99
CA LYS A 2 -4.79 -26.20 6.35
C LYS A 2 -3.48 -25.47 5.99
N GLN A 3 -3.22 -25.26 4.71
CA GLN A 3 -2.04 -24.56 4.24
C GLN A 3 -2.40 -23.09 4.02
N THR A 4 -1.49 -22.19 4.40
CA THR A 4 -1.61 -20.75 4.13
C THR A 4 -0.49 -20.36 3.16
N LEU A 5 -0.83 -19.55 2.16
CA LEU A 5 0.14 -18.99 1.22
C LEU A 5 0.57 -17.62 1.70
N THR A 6 1.87 -17.33 1.66
CA THR A 6 2.39 -15.97 1.87
C THR A 6 2.92 -15.44 0.54
N THR A 7 2.43 -14.28 0.13
CA THR A 7 2.85 -13.60 -1.11
C THR A 7 3.52 -12.27 -0.78
N TYR A 8 4.53 -11.91 -1.57
CA TYR A 8 5.33 -10.71 -1.37
C TYR A 8 5.28 -9.82 -2.61
N ILE A 9 5.06 -8.52 -2.38
CA ILE A 9 5.31 -7.44 -3.32
C ILE A 9 6.45 -6.61 -2.71
N LYS A 10 7.57 -6.49 -3.44
CA LYS A 10 8.76 -5.78 -3.00
C LYS A 10 9.09 -4.64 -3.95
N ASP A 11 9.46 -3.51 -3.37
CA ASP A 11 9.96 -2.33 -4.08
C ASP A 11 9.03 -1.87 -5.22
N PHE A 12 7.71 -1.93 -4.99
CA PHE A 12 6.74 -1.42 -5.95
C PHE A 12 6.75 0.11 -5.92
N GLU A 13 7.36 0.71 -6.94
CA GLU A 13 7.51 2.17 -7.05
C GLU A 13 6.55 2.79 -8.06
N PHE A 14 5.95 3.92 -7.68
CA PHE A 14 5.16 4.75 -8.59
C PHE A 14 5.09 6.19 -8.06
N LYS A 15 4.49 7.09 -8.85
CA LYS A 15 4.26 8.48 -8.45
C LYS A 15 2.79 8.71 -8.17
N THR A 16 2.48 9.40 -7.08
CA THR A 16 1.11 9.79 -6.73
C THR A 16 1.08 11.11 -5.93
N ILE A 17 -0.09 11.74 -5.83
CA ILE A 17 -0.30 12.94 -5.01
C ILE A 17 -0.63 12.47 -3.59
N ILE A 18 0.24 12.74 -2.63
CA ILE A 18 0.04 12.35 -1.22
C ILE A 18 0.74 13.29 -0.25
N GLY A 19 0.01 13.80 0.73
CA GLY A 19 0.54 14.76 1.70
C GLY A 19 -0.46 15.83 2.09
N MET A 20 -0.16 16.52 3.19
CA MET A 20 -0.99 17.56 3.78
C MET A 20 -0.61 18.96 3.30
N CYS A 21 0.66 19.18 2.95
CA CYS A 21 1.12 20.51 2.59
C CYS A 21 0.67 20.88 1.17
N ASP A 22 0.35 22.16 0.93
CA ASP A 22 -0.17 22.63 -0.36
C ASP A 22 0.70 22.22 -1.56
N PHE A 23 2.03 22.28 -1.42
CA PHE A 23 2.95 21.88 -2.48
C PHE A 23 2.91 20.37 -2.79
N GLU A 24 2.58 19.54 -1.79
CA GLU A 24 2.40 18.09 -1.97
C GLU A 24 1.10 17.78 -2.71
N ARG A 25 0.09 18.65 -2.61
CA ARG A 25 -1.21 18.50 -3.28
C ARG A 25 -1.17 18.73 -4.78
N VAL A 26 -0.08 19.33 -5.28
CA VAL A 26 0.11 19.66 -6.71
C VAL A 26 1.30 18.95 -7.34
N THR A 27 2.15 18.30 -6.55
CA THR A 27 3.40 17.67 -7.02
C THR A 27 3.38 16.17 -6.76
N PRO A 28 3.37 15.33 -7.82
CA PRO A 28 3.45 13.87 -7.64
C PRO A 28 4.75 13.46 -6.95
N GLN A 29 4.64 12.69 -5.88
CA GLN A 29 5.78 12.19 -5.11
C GLN A 29 6.09 10.75 -5.50
N LYS A 30 7.38 10.44 -5.64
CA LYS A 30 7.84 9.07 -5.83
C LYS A 30 7.70 8.30 -4.51
N ILE A 31 6.84 7.29 -4.51
CA ILE A 31 6.62 6.40 -3.38
C ILE A 31 7.02 4.98 -3.70
N LYS A 32 7.36 4.24 -2.66
CA LYS A 32 7.66 2.81 -2.70
C LYS A 32 6.75 2.07 -1.74
N ILE A 33 6.15 0.99 -2.19
CA ILE A 33 5.31 0.12 -1.37
C ILE A 33 5.92 -1.28 -1.31
N ASN A 34 5.99 -1.82 -0.11
CA ASN A 34 6.15 -3.25 0.11
C ASN A 34 4.83 -3.79 0.69
N ALA A 35 4.40 -4.94 0.20
CA ALA A 35 3.29 -5.66 0.78
C ALA A 35 3.66 -7.12 1.01
N GLU A 36 3.16 -7.66 2.10
CA GLU A 36 3.21 -9.08 2.43
C GLU A 36 1.81 -9.47 2.86
N TYR A 37 1.25 -10.50 2.27
CA TYR A 37 -0.10 -10.95 2.63
C TYR A 37 -0.20 -12.46 2.68
N GLN A 38 -1.09 -12.92 3.57
CA GLN A 38 -1.43 -14.32 3.71
C GLN A 38 -2.84 -14.59 3.19
N SER A 39 -3.03 -15.72 2.51
CA SER A 39 -4.32 -16.12 1.99
C SER A 39 -4.52 -17.64 2.01
N ASN A 40 -5.78 -18.08 2.04
CA ASN A 40 -6.13 -19.50 1.95
C ASN A 40 -5.90 -20.05 0.53
N ASP A 41 -6.10 -19.21 -0.49
CA ASP A 41 -5.97 -19.54 -1.91
C ASP A 41 -5.12 -18.49 -2.62
N PHE A 42 -4.79 -18.77 -3.89
CA PHE A 42 -4.07 -17.82 -4.75
C PHE A 42 -4.83 -16.49 -4.87
N ILE A 43 -4.10 -15.38 -4.70
CA ILE A 43 -4.53 -14.02 -5.03
C ILE A 43 -3.49 -13.49 -6.02
N ASP A 44 -3.95 -13.03 -7.18
CA ASP A 44 -3.07 -12.49 -8.21
C ASP A 44 -2.39 -11.19 -7.73
N TYR A 45 -1.07 -11.22 -7.60
CA TYR A 45 -0.29 -10.06 -7.16
C TYR A 45 -0.33 -8.90 -8.16
N VAL A 46 -0.59 -9.16 -9.45
CA VAL A 46 -0.80 -8.11 -10.46
C VAL A 46 -2.09 -7.35 -10.17
N GLU A 47 -3.16 -8.04 -9.80
CA GLU A 47 -4.41 -7.41 -9.38
C GLU A 47 -4.23 -6.59 -8.11
N VAL A 48 -3.49 -7.09 -7.12
CA VAL A 48 -3.17 -6.35 -5.89
C VAL A 48 -2.36 -5.09 -6.17
N ILE A 49 -1.32 -5.17 -7.02
CA ILE A 49 -0.50 -4.01 -7.43
C ILE A 49 -1.36 -2.95 -8.11
N ASN A 50 -2.19 -3.37 -9.07
CA ASN A 50 -3.08 -2.48 -9.80
C ASN A 50 -4.11 -1.85 -8.86
N PHE A 51 -4.69 -2.63 -7.95
CA PHE A 51 -5.65 -2.16 -6.96
C PHE A 51 -5.06 -1.05 -6.08
N ILE A 52 -3.86 -1.29 -5.54
CA ILE A 52 -3.14 -0.31 -4.72
C ILE A 52 -2.92 0.97 -5.52
N ARG A 53 -2.39 0.87 -6.75
CA ARG A 53 -2.11 2.02 -7.60
C ARG A 53 -3.37 2.85 -7.87
N TYR A 54 -4.44 2.21 -8.32
CA TYR A 54 -5.69 2.91 -8.64
C TYR A 54 -6.31 3.57 -7.41
N THR A 55 -6.19 2.94 -6.24
CA THR A 55 -6.67 3.54 -4.98
C THR A 55 -5.91 4.82 -4.63
N TYR A 56 -4.59 4.86 -4.83
CA TYR A 56 -3.80 6.08 -4.61
C TYR A 56 -4.13 7.17 -5.64
N ASP A 57 -4.31 6.81 -6.91
CA ASP A 57 -4.64 7.76 -7.99
C ASP A 57 -6.01 8.42 -7.77
N ASP A 58 -6.98 7.68 -7.21
CA ASP A 58 -8.34 8.15 -6.94
C ASP A 58 -8.43 9.01 -5.65
N TYR A 59 -7.88 8.52 -4.53
CA TYR A 59 -8.10 9.14 -3.21
C TYR A 59 -7.20 10.34 -2.92
N LYS A 60 -5.98 10.40 -3.49
CA LYS A 60 -4.98 11.45 -3.22
C LYS A 60 -4.84 11.75 -1.71
N PHE A 61 -4.43 10.77 -0.92
CA PHE A 61 -4.44 10.85 0.55
C PHE A 61 -3.64 12.02 1.13
N GLU A 62 -4.01 12.48 2.33
CA GLU A 62 -3.23 13.47 3.08
C GLU A 62 -2.14 12.83 3.96
N LYS A 63 -2.44 11.70 4.60
CA LYS A 63 -1.53 10.97 5.49
C LYS A 63 -1.19 9.58 4.96
N LEU A 64 0.02 9.12 5.27
CA LEU A 64 0.46 7.76 4.95
C LEU A 64 -0.30 6.72 5.79
N GLU A 65 -0.57 7.03 7.06
CA GLU A 65 -1.26 6.14 7.99
C GLU A 65 -2.71 5.91 7.58
N ASP A 66 -3.40 6.98 7.18
CA ASP A 66 -4.78 6.90 6.69
C ASP A 66 -4.86 6.15 5.36
N SER A 67 -3.88 6.36 4.45
CA SER A 67 -3.82 5.63 3.18
C SER A 67 -3.62 4.13 3.39
N LEU A 68 -2.73 3.74 4.30
CA LEU A 68 -2.48 2.34 4.65
C LEU A 68 -3.73 1.68 5.22
N LYS A 69 -4.48 2.37 6.11
CA LYS A 69 -5.72 1.86 6.68
C LYS A 69 -6.79 1.66 5.61
N ILE A 70 -7.03 2.65 4.76
CA ILE A 70 -8.05 2.56 3.71
C ILE A 70 -7.70 1.45 2.69
N ILE A 71 -6.43 1.32 2.34
CA ILE A 71 -5.98 0.27 1.42
C ILE A 71 -6.14 -1.11 2.03
N SER A 72 -5.77 -1.30 3.29
CA SER A 72 -5.93 -2.61 3.94
C SER A 72 -7.40 -3.01 4.06
N GLU A 73 -8.29 -2.09 4.42
CA GLU A 73 -9.74 -2.32 4.47
C GLU A 73 -10.27 -2.72 3.09
N LYS A 74 -9.98 -1.93 2.06
CA LYS A 74 -10.43 -2.21 0.69
C LYS A 74 -9.84 -3.49 0.09
N LEU A 75 -8.58 -3.83 0.39
CA LEU A 75 -7.99 -5.09 -0.07
C LEU A 75 -8.73 -6.28 0.54
N LYS A 76 -9.12 -6.22 1.82
CA LYS A 76 -9.93 -7.28 2.42
C LYS A 76 -11.32 -7.39 1.79
N GLU A 77 -11.96 -6.26 1.50
CA GLU A 77 -13.26 -6.24 0.82
C GLU A 77 -13.20 -6.90 -0.57
N ASN A 78 -12.13 -6.62 -1.34
CA ASN A 78 -11.97 -7.16 -2.69
C ASN A 78 -11.43 -8.60 -2.72
N PHE A 79 -10.59 -8.97 -1.75
CA PHE A 79 -9.97 -10.29 -1.67
C PHE A 79 -10.43 -11.03 -0.41
N GLN A 80 -11.59 -11.68 -0.48
CA GLN A 80 -12.23 -12.32 0.68
C GLN A 80 -11.35 -13.39 1.36
N ASN A 81 -10.50 -14.06 0.57
CA ASN A 81 -9.57 -15.10 1.04
C ASN A 81 -8.31 -14.54 1.73
N LEU A 82 -8.14 -13.21 1.80
CA LEU A 82 -7.07 -12.52 2.51
C LEU A 82 -7.23 -12.74 4.03
N ILE A 83 -6.21 -13.28 4.67
CA ILE A 83 -6.18 -13.60 6.10
C ILE A 83 -5.44 -12.51 6.87
N SER A 84 -4.32 -12.04 6.32
CA SER A 84 -3.54 -10.97 6.93
C SER A 84 -2.82 -10.18 5.84
N ILE A 85 -2.51 -8.93 6.15
CA ILE A 85 -1.69 -8.09 5.30
C ILE A 85 -0.80 -7.18 6.14
N LYS A 86 0.41 -7.02 5.67
CA LYS A 86 1.38 -6.04 6.12
C LYS A 86 1.75 -5.16 4.94
N ILE A 87 1.59 -3.85 5.10
CA ILE A 87 1.90 -2.86 4.06
C ILE A 87 2.85 -1.83 4.64
N GLU A 88 3.93 -1.56 3.92
CA GLU A 88 4.87 -0.48 4.20
C GLU A 88 4.84 0.49 3.02
N ILE A 89 4.78 1.79 3.29
CA ILE A 89 4.90 2.84 2.29
C ILE A 89 6.03 3.79 2.66
N PHE A 90 6.81 4.21 1.67
CA PHE A 90 7.90 5.15 1.81
C PHE A 90 7.78 6.28 0.80
N LYS A 91 7.99 7.52 1.24
CA LYS A 91 8.28 8.67 0.37
C LYS A 91 9.79 8.72 0.15
N LEU A 92 10.23 8.59 -1.09
CA LEU A 92 11.65 8.39 -1.40
C LEU A 92 12.45 9.68 -1.49
N GLU A 93 11.81 10.79 -1.86
CA GLU A 93 12.51 12.01 -2.32
C GLU A 93 12.04 13.29 -1.60
N ILE A 94 11.10 13.19 -0.64
CA ILE A 94 10.48 14.35 0.02
C ILE A 94 11.41 15.05 1.02
N ILE A 95 12.22 14.28 1.76
CA ILE A 95 13.24 14.81 2.69
C ILE A 95 14.62 14.48 2.13
N LYS A 96 15.41 15.52 1.83
CA LYS A 96 16.73 15.41 1.16
C LYS A 96 17.66 14.35 1.74
N ASN A 97 17.60 14.11 3.06
CA ASN A 97 18.54 13.25 3.78
C ASN A 97 17.87 12.06 4.46
N ALA A 98 16.59 11.78 4.18
CA ALA A 98 15.87 10.69 4.82
C ALA A 98 14.77 10.12 3.93
N ILE A 99 14.68 8.79 3.91
CA ILE A 99 13.48 8.11 3.44
C ILE A 99 12.55 7.99 4.64
N VAL A 100 11.33 8.49 4.49
CA VAL A 100 10.31 8.47 5.54
C VAL A 100 9.15 7.61 5.10
N GLY A 101 8.51 6.94 6.05
CA GLY A 101 7.45 5.98 5.73
C GLY A 101 6.64 5.58 6.95
N ALA A 102 5.59 4.81 6.66
CA ALA A 102 4.73 4.21 7.67
C ALA A 102 4.47 2.74 7.33
N LYS A 103 4.02 1.98 8.32
CA LYS A 103 3.67 0.58 8.19
C LYS A 103 2.35 0.31 8.91
N ILE A 104 1.52 -0.55 8.33
CA ILE A 104 0.41 -1.21 9.02
C ILE A 104 0.54 -2.73 8.91
N GLU A 105 0.01 -3.44 9.89
CA GLU A 105 -0.13 -4.88 9.90
C GLU A 105 -1.51 -5.23 10.47
N VAL A 106 -2.28 -6.01 9.73
CA VAL A 106 -3.67 -6.35 10.04
C VAL A 106 -3.88 -7.85 9.84
N VAL A 107 -4.59 -8.46 10.78
CA VAL A 107 -5.12 -9.83 10.68
C VAL A 107 -6.64 -9.71 10.68
N TYR A 108 -7.31 -10.37 9.74
CA TYR A 108 -8.74 -10.29 9.50
C TYR A 108 -9.51 -11.49 10.04
#